data_AF-F5L5Z9-F1
#
_entry.id   AF-F5L5Z9-F1
#
_cell.length_a   1.000
_cell.length_b   1.000
_cell.length_c   1.000
_cell.angle_alpha   90.00
_cell.angle_beta   90.00
_cell.angle_gamma   90.00
#
_symmetry.space_group_name_H-M   'P 1'
#
loop_
_entity.id
_entity.type
_entity.pdbx_description
1 polymer ?
#
loop_
_entity_poly.entity_id
_entity_poly.type
_entity_poly.pdbx_seq_one_letter_code
_entity_poly.pdbx_strand_id
1 'polypeptide(L)'
;MQWDEVRRLYPDKWVQLEANSSYIDKNKKIIKDVTVIRSIDNDLEATKLLLKCSGDTFVYHTSKPQIVMNVIRKPSYRGHK
;
A
#
# COMPACT_ATOMS: atom_id res chain seq x y z
N MET A 1 10.71 7.01 4.57
CA MET A 1 11.43 7.07 3.28
C MET A 1 10.42 7.47 2.21
N GLN A 2 10.87 8.14 1.15
CA GLN A 2 9.98 8.41 0.01
C GLN A 2 9.80 7.15 -0.84
N TRP A 3 8.62 6.98 -1.45
CA TRP A 3 8.35 5.85 -2.33
C TRP A 3 9.35 5.73 -3.49
N ASP A 4 9.81 6.85 -4.05
CA ASP A 4 10.79 6.85 -5.15
C ASP A 4 12.12 6.21 -4.73
N GLU A 5 12.57 6.46 -3.50
CA GLU A 5 13.81 5.88 -2.97
C GLU A 5 13.69 4.37 -2.84
N VAL A 6 12.55 3.88 -2.34
CA VAL A 6 12.29 2.43 -2.20
C VAL A 6 12.36 1.73 -3.54
N ARG A 7 11.83 2.34 -4.60
CA ARG A 7 11.88 1.79 -5.96
C ARG A 7 13.31 1.70 -6.49
N ARG A 8 14.18 2.64 -6.13
CA ARG A 8 15.61 2.61 -6.51
C ARG A 8 16.38 1.55 -5.75
N LEU A 9 16.06 1.34 -4.47
CA LEU A 9 16.72 0.34 -3.63
C LEU A 9 16.30 -1.10 -3.96
N TYR A 10 15.03 -1.29 -4.32
CA TYR A 10 14.44 -2.61 -4.60
C TYR A 10 13.72 -2.62 -5.95
N PRO A 11 14.44 -2.55 -7.08
CA PRO A 11 13.82 -2.56 -8.40
C PRO A 11 13.17 -3.92 -8.70
N ASP A 12 11.99 -3.89 -9.33
CA ASP A 12 11.23 -5.06 -9.81
C ASP A 12 11.03 -6.18 -8.77
N LYS A 13 10.70 -5.79 -7.53
CA LYS A 13 10.45 -6.70 -6.42
C LYS A 13 9.18 -6.35 -5.67
N TRP A 14 8.66 -7.35 -4.97
CA TRP A 14 7.63 -7.14 -3.97
C TRP A 14 8.26 -6.62 -2.68
N VAL A 15 7.63 -5.65 -2.05
CA VAL A 15 8.07 -5.10 -0.77
C VAL A 15 6.90 -4.99 0.18
N GLN A 16 7.12 -5.38 1.43
CA GLN A 16 6.20 -5.10 2.52
C GLN A 16 6.54 -3.73 3.10
N LEU A 17 5.52 -2.90 3.22
CA LEU A 17 5.64 -1.50 3.57
C LEU A 17 4.62 -1.16 4.67
N GLU A 18 4.95 -0.14 5.45
CA GLU A 18 4.01 0.54 6.34
C GLU A 18 3.79 1.97 5.85
N ALA A 19 2.54 2.43 5.86
CA ALA A 19 2.16 3.79 5.48
C ALA A 19 2.39 4.75 6.66
N ASN A 20 3.43 5.59 6.57
CA ASN A 20 3.68 6.63 7.59
C ASN A 20 2.92 7.92 7.30
N SER A 21 2.84 8.32 6.03
CA SER A 21 2.16 9.56 5.62
C SER A 21 1.40 9.38 4.32
N SER A 22 0.14 9.81 4.31
CA SER A 22 -0.73 9.72 3.16
C SER A 22 -1.70 10.90 3.11
N TYR A 23 -2.14 11.25 1.91
CA TYR A 23 -3.17 12.27 1.69
C TYR A 23 -4.27 11.69 0.81
N ILE A 24 -5.48 12.22 0.96
CA ILE A 24 -6.63 11.80 0.15
C ILE A 24 -6.89 12.87 -0.90
N ASP A 25 -6.79 12.50 -2.17
CA ASP A 25 -7.21 13.33 -3.30
C ASP A 25 -8.38 12.67 -4.02
N LYS A 26 -9.54 13.34 -4.06
CA LYS A 26 -10.72 12.93 -4.86
C LYS A 26 -11.09 11.44 -4.76
N ASN A 27 -11.04 10.87 -3.55
CA ASN A 27 -11.28 9.44 -3.20
C ASN A 27 -10.12 8.46 -3.44
N LYS A 28 -8.93 8.96 -3.73
CA LYS A 28 -7.70 8.17 -3.80
C LYS A 28 -6.80 8.53 -2.63
N LYS A 29 -6.44 7.56 -1.80
CA LYS A 29 -5.40 7.69 -0.78
C LYS A 29 -4.06 7.50 -1.50
N ILE A 30 -3.27 8.56 -1.53
CA ILE A 30 -1.94 8.57 -2.12
C ILE A 30 -0.94 8.57 -0.97
N ILE A 31 -0.08 7.56 -0.96
CA ILE A 31 0.94 7.38 0.08
C ILE A 31 2.22 8.05 -0.39
N LYS A 32 2.76 8.98 0.42
CA LYS A 32 4.02 9.68 0.12
C LYS A 32 5.20 9.02 0.82
N ASP A 33 5.03 8.80 2.12
CA ASP A 33 6.09 8.26 2.97
C ASP A 33 5.73 6.87 3.43
N VAL A 34 6.71 5.97 3.26
CA VAL A 34 6.62 4.57 3.64
C VAL A 34 7.85 4.13 4.42
N THR A 35 7.68 3.07 5.20
CA THR A 35 8.77 2.34 5.85
C THR A 35 8.84 0.94 5.25
N VAL A 36 10.02 0.53 4.79
CA VAL A 36 10.24 -0.82 4.25
C VAL A 36 10.45 -1.77 5.41
N ILE A 37 9.59 -2.79 5.51
CA ILE A 37 9.70 -3.85 6.51
C ILE A 37 10.56 -4.99 5.97
N ARG A 38 10.29 -5.44 4.73
CA ARG A 38 11.03 -6.52 4.06
C ARG A 38 10.84 -6.49 2.55
N SER A 39 11.83 -7.00 1.81
CA SER A 39 11.70 -7.35 0.39
C SER A 39 11.31 -8.81 0.22
N ILE A 40 10.52 -9.11 -0.81
CA ILE A 40 9.98 -10.43 -1.12
C ILE A 40 10.23 -10.68 -2.60
N ASP A 41 10.81 -11.83 -2.93
CA ASP A 41 11.12 -12.19 -4.32
C ASP A 41 10.04 -13.10 -4.95
N ASN A 42 9.21 -13.77 -4.14
CA ASN A 42 8.22 -14.73 -4.62
C ASN A 42 6.79 -14.16 -4.56
N ASP A 43 6.07 -14.19 -5.69
CA ASP A 43 4.69 -13.74 -5.81
C ASP A 43 3.72 -14.45 -4.85
N LEU A 44 3.94 -15.77 -4.63
CA LEU A 44 3.10 -16.55 -3.72
C LEU A 44 3.26 -16.07 -2.27
N GLU A 45 4.49 -15.73 -1.89
CA GLU A 45 4.80 -15.20 -0.56
C GLU A 45 4.25 -13.79 -0.39
N ALA A 46 4.38 -12.94 -1.42
CA ALA A 46 3.82 -11.59 -1.44
C ALA A 46 2.29 -11.61 -1.24
N THR A 47 1.60 -12.53 -1.92
CA THR A 47 0.15 -12.70 -1.77
C THR A 47 -0.23 -13.19 -0.37
N LYS A 48 0.49 -14.17 0.17
CA LYS A 48 0.25 -14.67 1.55
C LYS A 48 0.47 -13.57 2.59
N LEU A 49 1.50 -12.75 2.42
CA LEU A 49 1.78 -11.61 3.30
C LEU A 49 0.72 -10.53 3.17
N LEU A 50 0.28 -10.22 1.96
CA LEU A 50 -0.81 -9.26 1.72
C LEU A 50 -2.09 -9.65 2.47
N LEU A 51 -2.44 -10.94 2.49
CA LEU A 51 -3.59 -11.45 3.23
C LEU A 51 -3.44 -11.37 4.75
N LYS A 52 -2.21 -11.38 5.26
CA LYS A 52 -1.90 -11.23 6.69
C LYS A 52 -1.71 -9.78 7.13
N CYS A 53 -1.45 -8.88 6.18
CA CYS A 53 -1.29 -7.46 6.46
C CYS A 53 -2.60 -6.89 7.00
N SER A 54 -2.50 -6.09 8.05
CA SER A 54 -3.62 -5.38 8.65
C SER A 54 -3.21 -3.97 9.06
N GLY A 55 -4.20 -3.07 9.13
CA GLY A 55 -3.97 -1.66 9.45
C GLY A 55 -3.21 -0.92 8.36
N ASP A 56 -2.07 -0.34 8.72
CA ASP A 56 -1.24 0.51 7.84
C ASP A 56 -0.12 -0.26 7.12
N THR A 57 -0.02 -1.57 7.33
CA THR A 57 0.91 -2.45 6.61
C THR A 57 0.27 -2.98 5.33
N PHE A 58 1.05 -3.05 4.25
CA PHE A 58 0.61 -3.59 2.96
C PHE A 58 1.80 -4.10 2.15
N VAL A 59 1.51 -4.92 1.14
CA VAL A 59 2.51 -5.41 0.17
C VAL A 59 2.26 -4.70 -1.15
N TYR A 60 3.33 -4.20 -1.77
CA TYR A 60 3.26 -3.50 -3.05
C TYR A 60 4.44 -3.84 -3.95
N HIS A 61 4.24 -3.72 -5.26
CA HIS A 61 5.28 -3.97 -6.24
C HIS A 61 5.95 -2.67 -6.66
N THR A 62 7.29 -2.63 -6.66
CA THR A 62 8.07 -1.41 -6.96
C THR A 62 8.04 -1.01 -8.43
N SER A 63 7.52 -1.86 -9.32
CA SER A 63 7.25 -1.46 -10.72
C SER A 63 6.21 -0.35 -10.84
N LYS A 64 5.36 -0.14 -9.82
CA LYS A 64 4.33 0.90 -9.86
C LYS A 64 4.91 2.27 -9.47
N PRO A 65 4.65 3.32 -10.26
CA PRO A 65 5.25 4.64 -10.05
C PRO A 65 4.76 5.32 -8.76
N GLN A 66 3.53 5.05 -8.35
CA GLN A 66 2.92 5.64 -7.16
C GLN A 66 2.05 4.60 -6.46
N ILE A 67 1.95 4.71 -5.13
CA ILE A 67 1.03 3.91 -4.34
C ILE A 67 -0.29 4.66 -4.24
N VAL A 68 -1.29 4.15 -4.95
CA VAL A 68 -2.63 4.72 -5.01
C VAL A 68 -3.63 3.67 -4.53
N MET A 69 -4.34 3.98 -3.45
CA MET A 69 -5.40 3.14 -2.90
C MET A 69 -6.75 3.84 -3.09
N ASN A 70 -7.74 3.14 -3.62
CA ASN A 70 -9.10 3.68 -3.70
C ASN A 70 -9.76 3.65 -2.31
N VAL A 71 -10.23 4.79 -1.84
CA VAL A 71 -10.99 4.89 -0.60
C VAL A 71 -12.45 4.56 -0.90
N ILE A 72 -12.86 3.35 -0.58
CA ILE A 72 -14.26 2.95 -0.67
C ILE A 72 -14.97 3.47 0.59
N ARG A 73 -15.74 4.56 0.43
CA ARG A 73 -16.70 4.98 1.46
C ARG A 73 -17.84 3.97 1.43
N LYS A 74 -17.96 3.12 2.45
CA LYS A 74 -19.15 2.27 2.60
C LYS A 74 -20.36 3.21 2.72
N PRO A 75 -21.38 3.07 1.87
CA PRO A 75 -22.60 3.84 2.03
C PRO A 75 -23.18 3.50 3.41
N SER A 76 -23.47 4.53 4.21
CA SER A 76 -24.18 4.35 5.47
C SER A 76 -25.59 3.87 5.14
N TYR A 77 -25.91 2.63 5.50
CA TYR A 77 -27.29 2.15 5.49
C TYR A 77 -28.03 2.86 6.63
N ARG A 78 -28.51 4.09 6.38
CA ARG A 78 -29.54 4.70 7.22
C ARG A 78 -30.84 3.99 6.87
N GLY A 79 -31.19 2.96 7.64
CA GLY A 79 -32.53 2.43 7.66
C GLY A 79 -33.47 3.55 8.12
N HIS A 80 -34.20 4.16 7.19
CA HIS A 80 -35.36 4.95 7.53
C HIS A 80 -36.41 3.98 8.07
N LYS A 81 -36.80 4.18 9.33
CA LYS A 81 -37.88 3.45 9.98
C LYS A 81 -39.09 4.38 10.09
#